data_AF-A0A937W6A1-F1
#
_entry.id   AF-A0A937W6A1-F1
#
_cell.length_a   1.000
_cell.length_b   1.000
_cell.length_c   1.000
_cell.angle_alpha   90.00
_cell.angle_beta   90.00
_cell.angle_gamma   90.00
#
_symmetry.space_group_name_H-M   'P 1'
#
loop_
_entity.id
_entity.type
_entity.pdbx_description
1 polymer ?
#
loop_
_entity_poly.entity_id
_entity_poly.type
_entity_poly.pdbx_seq_one_letter_code
_entity_poly.pdbx_strand_id
1 'polypeptide(L)'
;MQILSPAVQDSLVWLTDHLEQVLDETVQLCQIPAPTFEEAARAVYVAERMRAIGLHDVQVDDIHNVTGILNGAGPGPTTLVAAHIDT
;
A
#
# COMPACT_ATOMS: atom_id res chain seq x y z
N MET A 1 -1.73 13.01 -24.18
CA MET A 1 -0.80 11.91 -23.89
C MET A 1 -1.64 10.63 -23.94
N GLN A 2 -1.49 9.83 -24.99
CA GLN A 2 -2.31 8.62 -25.16
C GLN A 2 -1.66 7.50 -24.34
N ILE A 3 -2.40 6.90 -23.42
CA ILE A 3 -1.91 5.76 -22.63
C ILE A 3 -1.93 4.55 -23.57
N LEU A 4 -0.74 4.03 -23.89
CA LEU A 4 -0.58 3.05 -24.98
C LEU A 4 -0.89 1.61 -24.56
N SER A 5 -0.88 1.30 -23.26
CA SER A 5 -1.09 -0.06 -22.76
C SER A 5 -2.53 -0.26 -22.29
N PRO A 6 -3.28 -1.25 -22.84
CA PRO A 6 -4.62 -1.60 -22.36
C PRO A 6 -4.66 -1.88 -20.85
N ALA A 7 -3.66 -2.58 -20.32
CA ALA A 7 -3.59 -2.87 -18.89
C ALA A 7 -3.50 -1.60 -18.02
N VAL A 8 -2.82 -0.56 -18.51
CA VAL A 8 -2.73 0.73 -17.80
C VAL A 8 -4.08 1.46 -17.89
N GLN A 9 -4.75 1.40 -19.03
CA GLN A 9 -6.08 1.99 -19.19
C GLN A 9 -7.11 1.32 -18.28
N ASP A 10 -7.12 -0.02 -18.24
CA ASP A 10 -8.00 -0.80 -17.35
C ASP A 10 -7.73 -0.49 -15.88
N SER A 11 -6.46 -0.35 -15.49
CA SER A 11 -6.08 0.03 -14.12
C SER A 11 -6.60 1.42 -13.73
N LEU A 12 -6.58 2.38 -14.66
CA LEU A 12 -7.09 3.73 -14.39
C LEU A 12 -8.62 3.77 -14.30
N VAL A 13 -9.32 2.97 -15.11
CA VAL A 13 -10.76 2.79 -14.98
C VAL A 13 -11.07 2.18 -13.61
N TRP A 14 -10.37 1.11 -13.23
CA TRP A 14 -10.52 0.49 -11.91
C TRP A 14 -10.32 1.49 -10.77
N LEU A 15 -9.26 2.32 -10.81
CA LEU A 15 -9.01 3.34 -9.80
C LEU A 15 -10.15 4.36 -9.70
N THR A 16 -10.75 4.72 -10.83
CA THR A 16 -11.88 5.66 -10.87
C THR A 16 -13.12 5.02 -10.25
N ASP A 17 -13.40 3.76 -10.60
CA ASP A 17 -14.56 3.01 -10.11
C ASP A 17 -14.46 2.68 -8.61
N HIS A 18 -13.25 2.66 -8.04
CA HIS A 18 -12.99 2.31 -6.64
C HIS A 18 -12.55 3.52 -5.79
N LEU A 19 -12.69 4.75 -6.30
CA LEU A 19 -12.21 5.95 -5.63
C LEU A 19 -12.78 6.11 -4.22
N GLU A 20 -14.06 5.82 -4.01
CA GLU A 20 -14.71 5.92 -2.69
C GLU A 20 -14.04 4.97 -1.66
N GLN A 21 -13.76 3.73 -2.06
CA GLN A 21 -13.07 2.77 -1.18
C GLN A 21 -11.65 3.22 -0.83
N VAL A 22 -10.93 3.81 -1.79
CA VAL A 22 -9.59 4.35 -1.55
C VAL A 22 -9.64 5.55 -0.60
N LEU A 23 -10.65 6.41 -0.74
CA LEU A 23 -10.84 7.55 0.17
C LEU A 23 -11.18 7.09 1.57
N ASP A 24 -12.09 6.13 1.72
CA ASP A 24 -12.45 5.56 3.02
C ASP A 24 -11.24 4.95 3.71
N GLU A 25 -10.44 4.16 2.99
CA GLU A 25 -9.20 3.59 3.49
C GLU A 25 -8.20 4.67 3.95
N THR A 26 -8.06 5.73 3.15
CA THR A 26 -7.17 6.86 3.47
C THR A 26 -7.64 7.57 4.74
N VAL A 27 -8.95 7.76 4.90
CA VAL A 27 -9.53 8.36 6.12
C VAL A 27 -9.27 7.47 7.34
N GLN A 28 -9.49 6.16 7.24
CA GLN A 28 -9.21 5.22 8.32
C GLN A 28 -7.73 5.27 8.74
N LEU A 29 -6.81 5.23 7.77
CA LEU A 29 -5.37 5.31 8.03
C LEU A 29 -4.99 6.62 8.75
N CYS A 30 -5.50 7.76 8.27
CA CYS A 30 -5.22 9.08 8.83
C CYS A 30 -5.81 9.30 10.23
N GLN A 31 -6.85 8.54 10.61
CA GLN A 31 -7.44 8.60 11.94
C GLN A 31 -6.60 7.89 13.00
N ILE A 32 -5.63 7.06 12.61
CA ILE A 32 -4.70 6.41 13.53
C ILE A 32 -3.55 7.40 13.80
N PRO A 33 -3.35 7.90 15.04
CA PRO A 33 -2.20 8.75 15.34
C PRO A 33 -0.88 8.03 15.07
N ALA A 34 0.05 8.69 14.41
CA ALA A 34 1.42 8.22 14.22
C ALA A 34 2.39 9.40 14.21
N PRO A 35 2.61 10.10 15.33
CA PRO A 35 3.72 11.03 15.45
C PRO A 35 5.03 10.35 15.04
N THR A 36 5.99 11.11 14.53
CA THR A 36 7.33 10.58 14.25
C THR A 36 7.88 9.87 15.50
N PHE A 37 8.31 8.61 15.31
CA PHE A 37 8.75 7.64 16.33
C PHE A 37 7.67 6.96 17.18
N GLU A 38 6.39 7.23 16.93
CA GLU A 38 5.24 6.62 17.62
C GLU A 38 4.27 5.92 16.65
N GLU A 39 4.80 5.28 15.60
CA GLU A 39 4.02 4.74 14.48
C GLU A 39 3.41 3.35 14.72
N ALA A 40 3.67 2.74 15.88
CA ALA A 40 3.37 1.33 16.17
C ALA A 40 1.93 0.91 15.80
N ALA A 41 0.93 1.70 16.19
CA ALA A 41 -0.47 1.39 15.92
C ALA A 41 -0.79 1.44 14.42
N ARG A 42 -0.25 2.43 13.69
CA ARG A 42 -0.45 2.56 12.25
C ARG A 42 0.31 1.48 11.48
N ALA A 43 1.48 1.06 11.96
CA ALA A 43 2.23 -0.06 11.39
C ALA A 43 1.47 -1.38 11.47
N VAL A 44 0.79 -1.67 12.60
CA VAL A 44 -0.08 -2.85 12.72
C VAL A 44 -1.19 -2.81 11.67
N TYR A 45 -1.88 -1.66 11.56
CA TYR A 45 -2.94 -1.48 10.57
C TYR A 45 -2.43 -1.70 9.14
N VAL A 46 -1.32 -1.05 8.75
CA VAL A 46 -0.73 -1.21 7.42
C VAL A 46 -0.35 -2.67 7.14
N ALA A 47 0.23 -3.38 8.11
CA ALA A 47 0.58 -4.79 7.97
C ALA A 47 -0.65 -5.68 7.75
N GLU A 48 -1.75 -5.43 8.47
CA GLU A 48 -3.01 -6.13 8.25
C GLU A 48 -3.58 -5.88 6.85
N ARG A 49 -3.55 -4.63 6.38
CA ARG A 49 -4.01 -4.28 5.02
C ARG A 49 -3.13 -4.90 3.94
N MET A 50 -1.81 -4.89 4.09
CA MET A 50 -0.89 -5.58 3.18
C MET A 50 -1.20 -7.08 3.07
N ARG A 51 -1.43 -7.76 4.20
CA ARG A 51 -1.83 -9.18 4.20
C ARG A 51 -3.20 -9.38 3.54
N ALA A 52 -4.17 -8.51 3.81
CA ALA A 52 -5.52 -8.62 3.27
C ALA A 52 -5.57 -8.49 1.74
N ILE A 53 -4.69 -7.69 1.14
CA ILE A 53 -4.58 -7.54 -0.32
C ILE A 53 -3.63 -8.55 -0.98
N GLY A 54 -3.09 -9.49 -0.20
CA GLY A 54 -2.33 -10.64 -0.71
C GLY A 54 -0.82 -10.43 -0.83
N LEU A 55 -0.22 -9.44 -0.16
CA LEU A 55 1.25 -9.39 -0.06
C LEU A 55 1.76 -10.54 0.80
N HIS A 56 2.91 -11.07 0.41
CA HIS A 56 3.66 -12.10 1.10
C HIS A 56 4.74 -11.51 2.00
N ASP A 57 5.26 -12.33 2.91
CA ASP A 57 6.38 -11.97 3.80
C ASP A 57 6.17 -10.63 4.52
N VAL A 58 4.93 -10.37 4.95
CA VAL A 58 4.59 -9.09 5.60
C VAL A 58 5.16 -9.05 7.01
N GLN A 59 6.15 -8.17 7.21
CA GLN A 59 6.90 -8.01 8.45
C GLN A 59 6.80 -6.58 8.97
N VAL A 60 6.86 -6.46 10.29
CA VAL A 60 7.03 -5.18 11.00
C VAL A 60 8.36 -5.28 11.75
N ASP A 61 9.26 -4.31 11.56
CA ASP A 61 10.55 -4.29 12.26
C ASP A 61 10.49 -3.53 13.59
N ASP A 62 11.62 -3.47 14.30
CA ASP A 62 11.74 -2.88 15.64
C ASP A 62 11.50 -1.36 15.68
N ILE A 63 11.49 -0.69 14.51
CA ILE A 63 11.20 0.74 14.38
C ILE A 63 9.92 0.98 13.56
N HIS A 64 9.05 -0.03 13.48
CA HIS A 64 7.72 0.04 12.89
C HIS A 64 7.68 0.25 11.37
N ASN A 65 8.75 -0.05 10.63
CA ASN A 65 8.64 -0.17 9.18
C ASN A 65 7.81 -1.40 8.84
N VAL A 66 6.93 -1.27 7.84
CA VAL A 66 6.15 -2.39 7.30
C VAL A 66 6.66 -2.72 5.90
N THR A 67 7.08 -3.97 5.71
CA THR A 67 7.51 -4.47 4.39
C THR A 67 6.65 -5.65 3.98
N GLY A 68 6.48 -5.84 2.67
CA GLY A 68 5.76 -6.96 2.09
C GLY A 68 6.09 -7.12 0.61
N ILE A 69 5.87 -8.32 0.07
CA ILE A 69 6.27 -8.70 -1.28
C ILE A 69 5.04 -9.05 -2.12
N LEU A 70 4.86 -8.34 -3.24
CA LEU A 70 3.94 -8.76 -4.29
C LEU A 70 4.74 -9.55 -5.33
N ASN A 71 4.51 -10.86 -5.41
CA ASN A 71 5.20 -11.72 -6.36
C ASN A 71 4.78 -11.40 -7.80
N GLY A 72 5.75 -11.12 -8.67
CA GLY A 72 5.50 -10.90 -10.08
C GLY A 72 5.04 -12.17 -10.81
N ALA A 73 4.28 -12.01 -11.88
CA ALA A 73 3.78 -13.13 -12.69
C ALA A 73 4.84 -13.73 -13.64
N GLY A 74 6.04 -13.18 -13.68
CA GLY A 74 7.10 -13.60 -14.59
C GLY A 74 8.43 -12.87 -14.33
N PRO A 75 9.48 -13.16 -15.13
CA PRO A 75 10.78 -12.52 -14.97
C PRO A 75 10.71 -11.02 -15.27
N GLY A 76 11.37 -10.23 -14.45
CA GLY A 76 11.40 -8.77 -14.59
C GLY A 76 12.20 -8.12 -13.45
N PRO A 77 12.44 -6.80 -13.52
CA PRO A 77 13.08 -6.08 -12.44
C PRO A 77 12.19 -6.05 -11.18
N THR A 78 12.82 -6.10 -10.02
CA THR A 78 12.15 -5.81 -8.74
C THR A 78 12.00 -4.31 -8.58
N THR A 79 10.78 -3.85 -8.27
CA THR A 79 10.47 -2.44 -8.01
C THR A 79 10.08 -2.26 -6.54
N LEU A 80 10.72 -1.30 -5.86
CA LEU A 80 10.34 -0.88 -4.52
C LEU A 80 9.38 0.31 -4.60
N VAL A 81 8.22 0.19 -3.96
CA VAL A 81 7.31 1.30 -3.67
C VAL A 81 7.39 1.58 -2.18
N ALA A 82 7.75 2.79 -1.79
CA ALA A 82 7.94 3.18 -0.40
C ALA A 82 7.24 4.51 -0.11
N ALA A 83 6.68 4.62 1.09
CA ALA A 83 6.09 5.83 1.66
C ALA A 83 6.34 5.81 3.18
N HIS A 84 6.46 6.99 3.79
CA HIS A 84 6.52 7.10 5.24
C HIS A 84 5.10 7.00 5.83
N ILE A 85 5.00 6.51 7.07
CA ILE A 85 3.71 6.33 7.76
C ILE A 85 3.56 7.25 8.97
N ASP A 86 4.54 8.06 9.32
CA ASP A 86 4.44 9.08 10.36
C ASP A 86 3.76 10.37 9.85
N THR A 87 3.26 11.19 10.78
CA THR A 87 2.60 12.48 10.56
C THR A 87 2.88 13.44 11.71
#